data_AF-A0A7K2Q0R8-F1
#
_entry.id   AF-A0A7K2Q0R8-F1
#
_cell.length_a   1.000
_cell.length_b   1.000
_cell.length_c   1.000
_cell.angle_alpha   90.00
_cell.angle_beta   90.00
_cell.angle_gamma   90.00
#
_symmetry.space_group_name_H-M   'P 1'
#
loop_
_entity.id
_entity.type
_entity.pdbx_description
1 polymer ?
#
loop_
_entity_poly.entity_id
_entity_poly.type
_entity_poly.pdbx_seq_one_letter_code
_entity_poly.pdbx_strand_id
1 'polypeptide(L)'
;MIGKVLLTTYHSAKGREFDTVILPGLLNGIIPRNVPERGRWRPATAKELAEQQRTFYVALTRAERTLHLIYGPGYHTRSGYWRSDGPSDFLIEMYQRLPSTGSSEQQT
;
A
#
# COMPACT_ATOMS: atom_id res chain seq x y z
N MET A 1 -6.70 -13.35 -26.31
CA MET A 1 -7.17 -12.08 -25.71
C MET A 1 -5.95 -11.34 -25.20
N ILE A 2 -5.68 -10.14 -25.69
CA ILE A 2 -4.61 -9.27 -25.15
C ILE A 2 -5.03 -8.86 -23.73
N GLY A 3 -4.11 -8.95 -22.77
CA GLY A 3 -4.40 -8.82 -21.33
C GLY A 3 -5.13 -7.52 -20.96
N LYS A 4 -6.14 -7.62 -20.09
CA LYS A 4 -6.86 -6.46 -19.54
C LYS A 4 -6.25 -6.08 -18.20
N VAL A 5 -5.98 -4.79 -17.99
CA VAL A 5 -5.58 -4.23 -16.69
C VAL A 5 -6.82 -3.66 -16.01
N LEU A 6 -7.06 -4.05 -14.76
CA LEU A 6 -8.10 -3.46 -13.92
C LEU A 6 -7.46 -2.46 -12.94
N LEU A 7 -7.82 -1.19 -13.07
CA LEU A 7 -7.54 -0.19 -12.05
C LEU A 7 -8.73 -0.12 -11.07
N THR A 8 -8.46 -0.30 -9.78
CA THR A 8 -9.48 -0.32 -8.73
C THR A 8 -8.92 0.27 -7.43
N THR A 9 -9.80 0.49 -6.46
CA THR A 9 -9.41 0.89 -5.09
C THR A 9 -9.33 -0.34 -4.17
N TYR A 10 -8.65 -0.19 -3.03
CA TYR A 10 -8.57 -1.21 -1.99
C TYR A 10 -9.95 -1.76 -1.60
N HIS A 11 -10.93 -0.88 -1.40
CA HIS A 11 -12.28 -1.27 -0.98
C HIS A 11 -13.03 -2.02 -2.08
N SER A 12 -12.93 -1.55 -3.32
CA SER A 12 -13.62 -2.15 -4.47
C SER A 12 -13.03 -3.49 -4.91
N ALA A 13 -11.78 -3.79 -4.54
CA ALA A 13 -11.13 -5.06 -4.81
C ALA A 13 -11.58 -6.19 -3.86
N LYS A 14 -12.29 -5.88 -2.77
CA LYS A 14 -12.73 -6.88 -1.79
C LYS A 14 -13.61 -7.96 -2.44
N GLY A 15 -13.29 -9.23 -2.19
CA GLY A 15 -14.04 -10.37 -2.71
C GLY A 15 -13.72 -10.74 -4.16
N ARG A 16 -12.72 -10.11 -4.77
CA ARG A 16 -12.13 -10.51 -6.05
C ARG A 16 -10.72 -11.03 -5.81
N GLU A 17 -10.19 -11.83 -6.71
CA GLU A 17 -8.81 -12.29 -6.69
C GLU A 17 -8.22 -12.12 -8.09
N PHE A 18 -6.91 -11.88 -8.15
CA PHE A 18 -6.19 -11.58 -9.37
C PHE A 18 -4.87 -12.35 -9.36
N ASP A 19 -4.50 -12.87 -10.53
CA ASP A 19 -3.22 -13.54 -10.74
C ASP A 19 -2.03 -12.67 -10.25
N THR A 20 -2.04 -11.40 -10.65
CA THR A 20 -1.05 -10.40 -10.28
C THR A 20 -1.72 -9.13 -9.73
N VAL A 21 -1.23 -8.64 -8.59
CA VAL A 21 -1.64 -7.35 -8.00
C VAL A 21 -0.44 -6.41 -7.92
N ILE A 22 -0.65 -5.16 -8.31
CA ILE A 22 0.34 -4.09 -8.18
C ILE A 22 -0.25 -3.02 -7.25
N LEU A 23 0.43 -2.74 -6.14
CA LEU A 23 0.08 -1.68 -5.21
C LEU A 23 1.13 -0.56 -5.29
N PRO A 24 0.88 0.49 -6.08
CA PRO A 24 1.74 1.66 -6.13
C PRO A 24 1.41 2.65 -5.00
N GLY A 25 2.34 3.57 -4.76
CA GLY A 25 2.11 4.70 -3.86
C GLY A 25 2.07 4.32 -2.38
N LEU A 26 2.83 3.30 -1.97
CA LEU A 26 2.94 2.89 -0.57
C LEU A 26 3.81 3.87 0.23
N LEU A 27 3.25 5.06 0.45
CA LEU A 27 3.88 6.21 1.11
C LEU A 27 3.02 6.68 2.29
N ASN A 28 3.67 7.18 3.34
CA ASN A 28 2.98 7.86 4.42
C ASN A 28 2.23 9.09 3.89
N GLY A 29 0.98 9.26 4.33
CA GLY A 29 0.06 10.27 3.79
C GLY A 29 -0.83 9.76 2.65
N ILE A 30 -0.47 8.65 1.98
CA ILE A 30 -1.34 7.89 1.07
C ILE A 30 -1.91 6.67 1.79
N ILE A 31 -1.04 5.86 2.40
CA ILE A 31 -1.41 4.72 3.24
C ILE A 31 -0.33 4.52 4.32
N PRO A 32 -0.63 4.68 5.62
CA PRO A 32 -1.86 5.24 6.17
C PRO A 32 -2.12 6.68 5.71
N ARG A 33 -3.40 7.02 5.54
CA ARG A 33 -3.88 8.37 5.23
C ARG A 33 -4.38 9.09 6.47
N ASN A 34 -4.23 10.40 6.44
CA ASN A 34 -4.96 11.30 7.31
C ASN A 34 -6.47 11.20 7.04
N VAL A 35 -7.26 11.51 8.07
CA VAL A 35 -8.72 11.44 8.03
C VAL A 35 -9.29 12.86 7.96
N PRO A 36 -10.31 13.12 7.11
CA PRO A 36 -10.95 14.42 7.07
C PRO A 36 -11.87 14.58 8.29
N GLU A 37 -11.71 15.68 9.01
CA GLU A 37 -12.55 16.05 10.14
C GLU A 37 -12.81 17.56 10.10
N ARG A 38 -14.09 17.95 10.03
CA ARG A 38 -14.53 19.36 10.04
C ARG A 38 -13.77 20.24 9.02
N GLY A 39 -13.52 19.71 7.83
CA GLY A 39 -12.84 20.44 6.75
C GLY A 39 -11.31 20.52 6.88
N ARG A 40 -10.71 19.87 7.89
CA ARG A 40 -9.25 19.75 8.04
C ARG A 40 -8.84 18.28 7.97
N TRP A 41 -7.56 18.05 7.70
CA TRP A 41 -6.96 16.71 7.77
C TRP A 41 -6.28 16.55 9.12
N ARG A 42 -6.55 15.43 9.79
CA ARG A 42 -5.90 15.05 11.04
C ARG A 42 -5.29 13.65 10.94
N PRO A 43 -4.33 13.32 11.82
CA PRO A 43 -3.90 11.94 12.00
C PRO A 43 -5.08 11.01 12.27
N ALA A 44 -4.97 9.77 11.78
CA ALA A 44 -5.95 8.74 12.08
C ALA A 44 -5.89 8.38 13.57
N THR A 45 -7.06 8.16 14.17
CA THR A 45 -7.16 7.52 15.48
C THR A 45 -6.65 6.08 15.40
N ALA A 46 -6.31 5.46 16.54
CA ALA A 46 -5.85 4.07 16.57
C ALA A 46 -6.85 3.10 15.90
N LYS A 47 -8.16 3.34 16.08
CA LYS A 47 -9.22 2.54 15.44
C LYS A 47 -9.22 2.71 13.92
N GLU A 48 -9.21 3.95 13.44
CA GLU A 48 -9.17 4.24 11.99
C GLU A 48 -7.88 3.69 11.35
N LEU A 49 -6.75 3.75 12.08
CA LEU A 49 -5.49 3.18 11.61
C LEU A 49 -5.59 1.65 11.48
N ALA A 50 -6.16 0.97 12.48
CA ALA A 50 -6.38 -0.48 12.42
C ALA A 50 -7.31 -0.90 11.25
N GLU A 51 -8.34 -0.10 10.94
CA GLU A 51 -9.21 -0.32 9.79
C GLU A 51 -8.47 -0.14 8.45
N GLN A 52 -7.60 0.87 8.35
CA GLN A 52 -6.75 1.07 7.19
C GLN A 52 -5.74 -0.07 7.04
N GLN A 53 -5.14 -0.52 8.13
CA GLN A 53 -4.19 -1.64 8.15
C GLN A 53 -4.87 -2.94 7.69
N ARG A 54 -6.08 -3.24 8.20
CA ARG A 54 -6.89 -4.37 7.72
C ARG A 54 -7.16 -4.28 6.22
N THR A 55 -7.52 -3.10 5.74
CA THR A 55 -7.79 -2.85 4.32
C THR A 55 -6.54 -3.07 3.45
N PHE A 56 -5.38 -2.62 3.92
CA PHE A 56 -4.08 -2.88 3.30
C PHE A 56 -3.80 -4.38 3.20
N TYR A 57 -3.90 -5.13 4.30
CA TYR A 57 -3.69 -6.59 4.29
C TYR A 57 -4.69 -7.33 3.40
N VAL A 58 -5.95 -6.90 3.37
CA VAL A 58 -6.94 -7.48 2.44
C VAL A 58 -6.48 -7.30 0.99
N ALA A 59 -5.92 -6.15 0.62
CA ALA A 59 -5.40 -5.94 -0.74
C ALA A 59 -4.21 -6.84 -1.07
N LEU A 60 -3.30 -7.11 -0.12
CA LEU A 60 -2.18 -8.03 -0.33
C LEU A 60 -2.68 -9.44 -0.67
N THR A 61 -3.69 -9.92 0.06
CA THR A 61 -4.29 -11.24 -0.15
C THR A 61 -5.17 -11.33 -1.39
N ARG A 62 -5.25 -10.28 -2.23
CA ARG A 62 -5.95 -10.35 -3.52
C ARG A 62 -5.05 -10.94 -4.62
N ALA A 63 -3.74 -10.97 -4.40
CA ALA A 63 -2.79 -11.61 -5.32
C ALA A 63 -2.79 -13.14 -5.10
N GLU A 64 -3.00 -13.88 -6.19
CA GLU A 64 -2.88 -15.34 -6.18
C GLU A 64 -1.42 -15.79 -6.38
N ARG A 65 -0.70 -15.14 -7.30
CA ARG A 65 0.67 -15.54 -7.67
C ARG A 65 1.70 -14.47 -7.41
N THR A 66 1.42 -13.23 -7.78
CA THR A 66 2.43 -12.17 -7.77
C THR A 66 1.90 -10.88 -7.18
N LEU A 67 2.65 -10.33 -6.24
CA LEU A 67 2.35 -9.07 -5.58
C LEU A 67 3.53 -8.11 -5.75
N HIS A 68 3.30 -6.99 -6.43
CA HIS A 68 4.26 -5.91 -6.56
C HIS A 68 3.90 -4.77 -5.61
N LEU A 69 4.81 -4.43 -4.70
CA LEU A 69 4.66 -3.35 -3.74
C LEU A 69 5.64 -2.23 -4.11
N ILE A 70 5.12 -1.04 -4.41
CA ILE A 70 5.93 0.05 -4.97
C ILE A 70 5.77 1.31 -4.13
N TYR A 71 6.89 1.86 -3.68
CA TYR A 71 7.00 3.20 -3.12
C TYR A 71 8.06 4.00 -3.87
N GLY A 72 7.99 5.33 -3.78
CA GLY A 72 8.92 6.25 -4.45
C GLY A 72 9.47 7.29 -3.46
N PRO A 73 10.12 8.36 -3.95
CA PRO A 73 10.69 9.40 -3.09
C PRO A 73 9.62 10.32 -2.46
N GLY A 74 8.39 10.32 -2.99
CA GLY A 74 7.32 11.20 -2.54
C GLY A 74 6.18 11.31 -3.55
N TYR A 75 5.27 12.25 -3.31
CA TYR A 75 4.10 12.52 -4.17
C TYR A 75 3.67 13.99 -4.11
N HIS A 76 2.97 14.45 -5.15
CA HIS A 76 2.28 15.75 -5.12
C HIS A 76 0.90 15.61 -4.49
N THR A 77 0.55 16.52 -3.57
CA THR A 77 -0.80 16.65 -3.06
C THR A 77 -1.74 17.20 -4.15
N ARG A 78 -3.05 17.11 -3.93
CA ARG A 78 -4.04 17.73 -4.82
C ARG A 78 -3.92 19.26 -4.89
N SER A 79 -3.27 19.87 -3.90
CA SER A 79 -2.95 21.31 -3.88
C SER A 79 -1.57 21.65 -4.49
N GLY A 80 -0.85 20.66 -5.04
CA GLY A 80 0.42 20.85 -5.75
C GLY A 80 1.67 20.73 -4.89
N TYR A 81 1.55 20.69 -3.56
CA TYR A 81 2.71 20.58 -2.66
C TYR A 81 3.38 19.21 -2.78
N TRP A 82 4.71 19.18 -2.82
CA TRP A 82 5.48 17.95 -2.72
C TRP A 82 5.50 17.43 -1.28
N ARG A 83 5.29 16.13 -1.11
CA ARG A 83 5.35 15.41 0.17
C ARG A 83 6.31 14.24 0.06
N SER A 84 7.16 14.08 1.06
CA SER A 84 8.17 13.02 1.15
C SER A 84 8.25 12.48 2.58
N ASP A 85 7.10 12.06 3.11
CA ASP A 85 6.96 11.55 4.49
C ASP A 85 7.48 10.09 4.64
N GLY A 86 8.14 9.57 3.59
CA GLY A 86 8.74 8.25 3.57
C GLY A 86 7.81 7.12 3.12
N PRO A 87 8.30 5.87 3.13
CA PRO A 87 7.51 4.69 2.81
C PRO A 87 6.36 4.50 3.82
N SER A 88 5.33 3.76 3.43
CA SER A 88 4.20 3.42 4.27
C SER A 88 4.64 2.68 5.54
N ASP A 89 4.20 3.15 6.70
CA ASP A 89 4.44 2.44 7.98
C ASP A 89 3.93 1.00 7.94
N PHE A 90 2.82 0.73 7.25
CA PHE A 90 2.28 -0.62 7.10
C PHE A 90 3.18 -1.52 6.24
N LEU A 91 3.82 -0.95 5.21
CA LEU A 91 4.78 -1.66 4.37
C LEU A 91 6.04 -2.01 5.18
N ILE A 92 6.55 -1.06 5.95
CA ILE A 92 7.74 -1.27 6.80
C ILE A 92 7.46 -2.33 7.86
N GLU A 93 6.32 -2.23 8.55
CA GLU A 93 5.91 -3.22 9.55
C GLU A 93 5.76 -4.62 8.94
N MET A 94 5.15 -4.73 7.77
CA MET A 94 5.03 -6.00 7.05
C MET A 94 6.41 -6.55 6.68
N TYR A 95 7.29 -5.73 6.11
CA TYR A 95 8.63 -6.14 5.70
C TYR A 95 9.46 -6.66 6.88
N GLN A 96 9.38 -6.00 8.04
CA GLN A 96 10.07 -6.43 9.26
C GLN A 96 9.59 -7.80 9.79
N ARG A 97 8.36 -8.20 9.46
CA ARG A 97 7.78 -9.49 9.87
C ARG A 97 8.07 -10.60 8.86
N LEU A 98 8.56 -10.28 7.67
CA LEU A 98 8.96 -11.31 6.72
C LEU A 98 10.19 -12.05 7.27
N PRO A 99 10.27 -13.38 7.11
CA PRO A 99 11.49 -14.10 7.42
C PRO A 99 12.63 -13.48 6.59
N SER A 100 13.80 -13.30 7.20
CA SER A 100 15.00 -12.89 6.49
C SER A 100 15.18 -13.85 5.32
N THR A 101 14.97 -13.35 4.11
CA THR A 101 15.18 -14.15 2.92
C THR A 101 16.67 -14.45 2.90
N GLY A 102 17.04 -15.71 3.19
CA GLY A 102 18.42 -16.15 3.12
C GLY A 102 18.97 -15.77 1.75
N SER A 103 20.09 -15.04 1.76
CA SER A 103 20.83 -14.65 0.57
C SER A 103 21.37 -15.91 -0.14
N SER A 104 20.51 -16.57 -0.91
CA SER A 104 20.91 -17.61 -1.85
C SER A 104 21.06 -16.96 -3.22
N GLU A 105 22.27 -17.08 -3.78
CA GLU A 105 22.69 -16.68 -5.14
C GLU A 105 22.99 -15.17 -5.26
N GLN A 106 24.22 -14.73 -5.50
CA GLN A 106 25.11 -15.13 -6.59
C GLN A 106 26.59 -15.12 -6.16
N GLN A 107 27.21 -16.29 -6.07
CA GLN A 107 28.64 -16.47 -6.35
C GLN A 107 28.76 -17.71 -7.23
N THR A 108 28.91 -17.47 -8.53
CA THR A 108 29.44 -18.40 -9.52
C THR A 108 30.31 -17.59 -10.44
#